data_AF-V4R8P8-F1
#
_entry.id   AF-V4R8P8-F1
#
_cell.length_a   1.000
_cell.length_b   1.000
_cell.length_c   1.000
_cell.angle_alpha   90.00
_cell.angle_beta   90.00
_cell.angle_gamma   90.00
#
_symmetry.space_group_name_H-M   'P 1'
#
loop_
_entity.id
_entity.type
_entity.pdbx_description
1 polymer ?
#
loop_
_entity_poly.entity_id
_entity_poly.type
_entity_poly.pdbx_seq_one_letter_code
_entity_poly.pdbx_strand_id
1 'polypeptide(L)'
;MLTGARLGELTFLKGEDVRMYEGHLCISLLDEEGVEAREEGRPLKTDESRRIIVLHDIIMRTGFPDWVAERRPDDWIWPRLHQRAAGAAIVRPAGAASKRQIRSMQAAGIHQPYTDVFHSLRHGAKDWHRDATVADRTSRLQIGHSFRDVDDSYGSKRLRQKEIDDLASLALPQGVDFGPYLIREEPLKDLPRKRWR
;
A
#
# COMPACT_ATOMS: atom_id res chain seq x y z
N MET A 1 1.67 1.85 -7.85
CA MET A 1 2.84 1.29 -8.54
C MET A 1 3.65 0.45 -7.57
N LEU A 2 4.39 1.05 -6.62
CA LEU A 2 5.27 0.30 -5.71
C LEU A 2 4.58 -0.82 -4.90
N THR A 3 3.39 -0.59 -4.35
CA THR A 3 2.75 -1.59 -3.47
C THR A 3 1.89 -2.63 -4.20
N GLY A 4 1.48 -2.34 -5.43
CA GLY A 4 0.41 -3.09 -6.12
C GLY A 4 -0.95 -3.11 -5.43
N ALA A 5 -1.13 -2.42 -4.30
CA ALA A 5 -2.38 -2.40 -3.53
C ALA A 5 -3.54 -1.74 -4.30
N ARG A 6 -4.77 -2.14 -3.99
CA ARG A 6 -5.98 -1.49 -4.51
C ARG A 6 -6.08 -0.09 -3.90
N LEU A 7 -6.55 0.89 -4.68
CA LEU A 7 -6.78 2.24 -4.15
C LEU A 7 -7.70 2.24 -2.92
N GLY A 8 -8.74 1.41 -2.94
CA GLY A 8 -9.64 1.24 -1.81
C GLY A 8 -8.88 0.80 -0.55
N GLU A 9 -7.97 -0.18 -0.66
CA GLU A 9 -7.16 -0.66 0.48
C GLU A 9 -6.35 0.49 1.10
N LEU A 10 -5.68 1.27 0.26
CA LEU A 10 -4.81 2.37 0.68
C LEU A 10 -5.59 3.57 1.24
N THR A 11 -6.81 3.82 0.73
CA THR A 11 -7.63 4.97 1.12
C THR A 11 -8.07 4.89 2.58
N PHE A 12 -8.36 3.68 3.05
CA PHE A 12 -8.87 3.42 4.40
C PHE A 12 -7.76 2.96 5.36
N LEU A 13 -6.50 3.28 5.09
CA LEU A 13 -5.44 2.98 6.04
C LEU A 13 -5.54 3.88 7.28
N LYS A 14 -5.42 3.25 8.45
CA LYS A 14 -5.25 3.92 9.74
C LYS A 14 -3.78 3.90 10.20
N GLY A 15 -3.44 4.64 11.24
CA GLY A 15 -2.08 4.70 11.80
C GLY A 15 -1.56 3.34 12.23
N GLU A 16 -2.43 2.51 12.82
CA GLU A 16 -2.10 1.15 13.28
C GLU A 16 -1.78 0.16 12.15
N ASP A 17 -2.36 0.37 10.97
CA ASP A 17 -2.16 -0.50 9.80
C ASP A 17 -0.70 -0.44 9.32
N VAL A 18 0.04 0.63 9.60
CA VAL A 18 1.44 0.81 9.14
C VAL A 18 2.41 0.54 10.28
N ARG A 19 3.22 -0.51 10.13
CA ARG A 19 4.10 -1.01 11.19
C ARG A 19 5.36 -1.64 10.64
N MET A 20 6.40 -1.67 11.47
CA MET A 20 7.56 -2.52 11.20
C MET A 20 7.15 -3.98 11.41
N TYR A 21 7.48 -4.82 10.45
CA TYR A 21 7.35 -6.27 10.53
C TYR A 21 8.64 -6.88 10.03
N GLU A 22 9.30 -7.64 10.90
CA GLU A 22 10.55 -8.32 10.60
C GLU A 22 11.65 -7.38 10.04
N GLY A 23 11.77 -6.18 10.62
CA GLY A 23 12.75 -5.17 10.20
C GLY A 23 12.33 -4.30 9.01
N HIS A 24 11.18 -4.57 8.37
CA HIS A 24 10.72 -3.83 7.19
C HIS A 24 9.42 -3.10 7.43
N LEU A 25 9.23 -1.96 6.78
CA LEU A 25 7.97 -1.22 6.86
C LEU A 25 6.89 -1.96 6.08
N CYS A 26 5.78 -2.26 6.73
CA CYS A 26 4.69 -3.04 6.17
C CYS A 26 3.33 -2.36 6.41
N ILE A 27 2.39 -2.60 5.50
CA ILE A 27 0.96 -2.35 5.72
C ILE A 27 0.30 -3.67 6.09
N SER A 28 -0.39 -3.72 7.22
CA SER A 28 -1.26 -4.82 7.63
C SER A 28 -2.67 -4.57 7.15
N LEU A 29 -3.20 -5.49 6.36
CA LEU A 29 -4.64 -5.56 6.03
C LEU A 29 -5.30 -6.75 6.75
N LEU A 30 -4.69 -7.20 7.85
CA LEU A 30 -5.24 -8.21 8.75
C LEU A 30 -6.09 -7.52 9.82
N ASP A 31 -7.18 -8.17 10.26
CA ASP A 31 -7.94 -7.76 11.44
C ASP A 31 -7.12 -8.06 12.72
N GLU A 32 -7.38 -7.32 13.80
CA GLU A 32 -6.59 -7.40 15.04
C GLU A 32 -6.66 -8.77 15.72
N GLU A 33 -7.72 -9.57 15.48
CA GLU A 33 -7.91 -10.87 16.14
C GLU A 33 -8.35 -12.05 15.25
N GLY A 34 -8.46 -11.94 13.91
CA GLY A 34 -9.07 -13.02 13.12
C GLY A 34 -10.55 -13.28 13.46
N VAL A 35 -11.14 -12.43 14.30
CA VAL A 35 -12.56 -12.42 14.69
C VAL A 35 -13.21 -11.26 13.96
N GLU A 36 -14.38 -11.51 13.37
CA GLU A 36 -15.12 -10.53 12.60
C GLU A 36 -15.35 -9.23 13.37
N ALA A 37 -14.59 -8.19 13.03
CA ALA A 37 -14.95 -6.83 13.39
C ALA A 37 -15.99 -6.30 12.40
N ARG A 38 -17.19 -6.04 12.92
CA ARG A 38 -18.12 -5.07 12.34
C ARG A 38 -17.51 -3.66 12.53
N GLU A 39 -16.61 -3.24 11.65
CA GLU A 39 -16.38 -1.81 11.43
C GLU A 39 -17.07 -1.39 10.13
N GLU A 40 -18.08 -0.53 10.27
CA GLU A 40 -18.69 0.20 9.17
C GLU A 40 -17.61 1.07 8.49
N GLY A 41 -17.21 0.72 7.27
CA GLY A 41 -16.48 1.67 6.42
C GLY A 41 -15.33 1.13 5.58
N ARG A 42 -14.84 -0.10 5.80
CA ARG A 42 -13.82 -0.70 4.91
C ARG A 42 -14.47 -1.75 3.98
N PRO A 43 -14.82 -1.39 2.72
CA PRO A 43 -15.51 -2.31 1.81
C PRO A 43 -14.52 -3.29 1.16
N LEU A 44 -13.90 -4.17 1.95
CA LEU A 44 -13.06 -5.26 1.42
C LEU A 44 -13.23 -6.50 2.31
N LYS A 45 -14.19 -7.34 1.92
CA LYS A 45 -14.47 -8.64 2.55
C LYS A 45 -14.18 -9.76 1.56
N THR A 46 -12.90 -10.00 1.24
CA THR A 46 -12.48 -11.23 0.59
C THR A 46 -11.19 -11.74 1.23
N ASP A 47 -11.00 -13.05 1.29
CA ASP A 47 -9.82 -13.65 1.93
C ASP A 47 -8.51 -13.17 1.29
N GLU A 48 -8.52 -12.82 0.00
CA GLU A 48 -7.37 -12.31 -0.74
C GLU A 48 -6.99 -10.87 -0.34
N SER A 49 -7.89 -10.16 0.36
CA SER A 49 -7.62 -8.81 0.87
C SER A 49 -6.87 -8.85 2.20
N ARG A 50 -6.96 -9.96 2.95
CA ARG A 50 -6.29 -10.17 4.26
C ARG A 50 -4.82 -10.55 4.07
N ARG A 51 -3.93 -9.56 4.11
CA ARG A 51 -2.51 -9.77 3.87
C ARG A 51 -1.63 -8.70 4.51
N ILE A 52 -0.33 -8.96 4.48
CA ILE A 52 0.70 -7.94 4.71
C ILE A 52 1.20 -7.47 3.34
N ILE A 53 1.37 -6.17 3.18
CA ILE A 53 1.97 -5.54 1.99
C ILE A 53 3.29 -4.94 2.43
N VAL A 54 4.38 -5.43 1.86
CA VAL A 54 5.72 -4.92 2.14
C VAL A 54 5.89 -3.58 1.43
N LEU A 55 6.41 -2.57 2.13
CA LEU A 55 6.80 -1.31 1.52
C LEU A 55 8.29 -1.38 1.20
N HIS A 56 8.65 -1.06 -0.04
CA HIS A 56 10.05 -1.04 -0.50
C HIS A 56 10.87 -0.02 0.30
N ASP A 57 12.15 -0.32 0.54
CA ASP A 57 13.05 0.48 1.39
C ASP A 57 13.19 1.94 0.95
N ILE A 58 12.96 2.21 -0.35
CA ILE A 58 12.91 3.58 -0.88
C ILE A 58 11.89 4.45 -0.14
N ILE A 59 10.80 3.88 0.36
CA ILE A 59 9.78 4.59 1.15
C ILE A 59 10.35 5.09 2.47
N MET A 60 11.26 4.34 3.09
CA MET A 60 11.93 4.74 4.34
C MET A 60 12.85 5.96 4.19
N ARG A 61 13.14 6.36 2.95
CA ARG A 61 13.92 7.57 2.61
C ARG A 61 13.05 8.79 2.30
N THR A 62 11.73 8.60 2.22
CA THR A 62 10.75 9.68 1.97
C THR A 62 10.26 10.29 3.29
N GLY A 63 9.37 11.29 3.22
CA GLY A 63 8.66 11.82 4.38
C GLY A 63 7.48 10.95 4.86
N PHE A 64 7.18 9.84 4.19
CA PHE A 64 6.05 8.96 4.57
C PHE A 64 6.20 8.33 5.97
N PRO A 65 7.37 7.80 6.39
CA PRO A 65 7.54 7.25 7.74
C PRO A 65 7.28 8.29 8.84
N ASP A 66 7.75 9.53 8.65
CA ASP A 66 7.50 10.63 9.60
C ASP A 66 6.01 10.97 9.64
N TRP A 67 5.38 11.05 8.47
CA TRP A 67 3.94 11.31 8.36
C TRP A 67 3.10 10.27 9.11
N VAL A 68 3.46 8.98 8.99
CA VAL A 68 2.80 7.86 9.68
C VAL A 68 3.05 7.93 11.18
N ALA A 69 4.28 8.23 11.60
CA ALA A 69 4.65 8.30 13.02
C ALA A 69 3.92 9.40 13.80
N GLU A 70 3.36 10.39 13.10
CA GLU A 70 2.51 11.44 13.65
C GLU A 70 1.01 11.09 13.72
N ARG A 71 0.60 9.89 13.31
CA ARG A 71 -0.80 9.46 13.39
C ARG A 71 -1.04 8.59 14.62
N ARG A 72 -2.18 8.81 15.29
CA ARG A 72 -2.67 7.89 16.31
C ARG A 72 -3.11 6.58 15.65
N PRO A 73 -3.20 5.47 16.40
CA PRO A 73 -3.67 4.19 15.88
C PRO A 73 -4.93 4.31 15.01
N ASP A 74 -5.97 4.98 15.53
CA ASP A 74 -7.27 5.14 14.86
C ASP A 74 -7.32 6.25 13.79
N ASP A 75 -6.28 7.07 13.67
CA ASP A 75 -6.29 8.19 12.72
C ASP A 75 -6.09 7.68 11.29
N TRP A 76 -6.85 8.22 10.35
CA TRP A 76 -6.62 7.97 8.93
C TRP A 76 -5.22 8.44 8.51
N ILE A 77 -4.49 7.62 7.74
CA ILE A 77 -3.25 8.03 7.07
C ILE A 77 -3.52 9.18 6.09
N TRP A 78 -4.71 9.20 5.48
CA TRP A 78 -5.12 10.22 4.51
C TRP A 78 -6.38 10.99 4.92
N PRO A 79 -6.35 11.85 5.97
CA PRO A 79 -7.56 12.49 6.51
C PRO A 79 -8.34 13.31 5.47
N ARG A 80 -7.63 13.93 4.51
CA ARG A 80 -8.21 14.75 3.42
C ARG A 80 -9.01 13.95 2.38
N LEU A 81 -9.01 12.62 2.45
CA LEU A 81 -9.88 11.74 1.67
C LEU A 81 -11.21 11.43 2.38
N HIS A 82 -11.25 11.62 3.69
CA HIS A 82 -12.40 11.31 4.55
C HIS A 82 -13.15 12.54 5.02
N GLN A 83 -12.50 13.71 5.03
CA GLN A 83 -13.11 14.97 5.49
C GLN A 83 -12.86 16.12 4.49
N ARG A 84 -13.87 16.97 4.32
CA ARG A 84 -13.77 18.25 3.58
C ARG A 84 -13.16 19.33 4.48
N ALA A 85 -12.71 20.44 3.87
CA ALA A 85 -12.15 21.57 4.60
C ALA A 85 -13.13 22.17 5.65
N ALA A 86 -14.44 22.03 5.43
CA ALA A 86 -15.50 22.44 6.35
C ALA A 86 -15.87 21.36 7.40
N GLY A 87 -15.04 20.32 7.59
CA GLY A 87 -15.27 19.25 8.56
C GLY A 87 -16.28 18.16 8.14
N ALA A 88 -17.06 18.40 7.09
CA ALA A 88 -18.04 17.42 6.60
C ALA A 88 -17.38 16.15 6.05
N ALA A 89 -17.91 14.98 6.45
CA ALA A 89 -17.44 13.68 5.98
C ALA A 89 -17.63 13.50 4.46
N ILE A 90 -16.69 12.79 3.83
CA ILE A 90 -16.75 12.43 2.42
C ILE A 90 -17.44 11.06 2.32
N VAL A 91 -18.61 11.02 1.68
CA VAL A 91 -19.44 9.80 1.54
C VAL A 91 -18.73 8.68 0.77
N ARG A 92 -17.85 9.01 -0.18
CA ARG A 92 -17.11 8.02 -0.99
C ARG A 92 -15.61 8.33 -1.03
N PRO A 93 -14.85 8.00 0.03
CA PRO A 93 -13.41 8.31 0.11
C PRO A 93 -12.60 7.73 -1.05
N ALA A 94 -12.81 6.45 -1.40
CA ALA A 94 -12.13 5.82 -2.52
C ALA A 94 -12.46 6.50 -3.87
N GLY A 95 -13.70 6.95 -4.04
CA GLY A 95 -14.10 7.75 -5.21
C GLY A 95 -13.43 9.13 -5.24
N ALA A 96 -13.24 9.76 -4.07
CA ALA A 96 -12.51 11.02 -3.95
C ALA A 96 -11.01 10.83 -4.27
N ALA A 97 -10.41 9.73 -3.81
CA ALA A 97 -9.03 9.35 -4.13
C ALA A 97 -8.85 9.14 -5.64
N SER A 98 -9.77 8.39 -6.26
CA SER A 98 -9.78 8.15 -7.72
C SER A 98 -9.81 9.46 -8.51
N LYS A 99 -10.75 10.36 -8.17
CA LYS A 99 -10.84 11.69 -8.80
C LYS A 99 -9.59 12.54 -8.61
N ARG A 100 -8.94 12.49 -7.44
CA ARG A 100 -7.68 13.22 -7.19
C ARG A 100 -6.57 12.72 -8.10
N GLN A 101 -6.39 11.40 -8.22
CA GLN A 101 -5.37 10.85 -9.13
C GLN A 101 -5.63 11.21 -10.59
N ILE A 102 -6.88 11.06 -11.06
CA ILE A 102 -7.23 11.43 -12.44
C ILE A 102 -6.79 12.87 -12.68
N ARG A 103 -7.14 13.82 -11.80
CA ARG A 103 -6.69 15.22 -11.93
C ARG A 103 -5.17 15.38 -11.92
N SER A 104 -4.43 14.61 -11.12
CA SER A 104 -2.96 14.65 -11.12
C SER A 104 -2.37 14.16 -12.44
N MET A 105 -2.89 13.05 -12.98
CA MET A 105 -2.46 12.53 -14.29
C MET A 105 -2.81 13.49 -15.41
N GLN A 106 -3.97 14.13 -15.31
CA GLN A 106 -4.38 15.19 -16.21
C GLN A 106 -3.40 16.38 -16.14
N ALA A 107 -3.08 16.87 -14.95
CA ALA A 107 -2.10 17.95 -14.80
C ALA A 107 -0.71 17.57 -15.35
N ALA A 108 -0.35 16.29 -15.31
CA ALA A 108 0.90 15.76 -15.87
C ALA A 108 0.87 15.51 -17.39
N GLY A 109 -0.26 15.78 -18.08
CA GLY A 109 -0.39 15.56 -19.52
C GLY A 109 -0.60 14.10 -19.93
N ILE A 110 -0.84 13.19 -18.97
CA ILE A 110 -0.97 11.74 -19.19
C ILE A 110 -2.44 11.39 -19.50
N HIS A 111 -2.99 12.01 -20.54
CA HIS A 111 -4.39 11.83 -20.94
C HIS A 111 -4.49 10.97 -22.19
N GLN A 112 -4.93 9.72 -22.04
CA GLN A 112 -5.54 9.00 -23.15
C GLN A 112 -7.02 8.74 -22.82
N PRO A 113 -7.92 8.85 -23.81
CA PRO A 113 -9.27 8.37 -23.64
C PRO A 113 -9.19 6.85 -23.53
N TYR A 114 -9.75 6.27 -22.47
CA TYR A 114 -9.89 4.82 -22.23
C TYR A 114 -8.64 4.06 -21.76
N THR A 115 -8.25 4.20 -20.49
CA THR A 115 -7.81 3.04 -19.71
C THR A 115 -7.94 3.31 -18.22
N ASP A 116 -8.41 2.34 -17.45
CA ASP A 116 -8.54 2.38 -16.00
C ASP A 116 -7.23 2.76 -15.29
N VAL A 117 -7.03 4.05 -15.01
CA VAL A 117 -5.77 4.64 -14.54
C VAL A 117 -5.24 4.11 -13.19
N PHE A 118 -6.09 3.55 -12.35
CA PHE A 118 -5.65 2.89 -11.11
C PHE A 118 -5.36 1.41 -11.31
N HIS A 119 -6.16 0.75 -12.16
CA HIS A 119 -5.83 -0.59 -12.61
C HIS A 119 -4.49 -0.58 -13.34
N SER A 120 -4.15 0.47 -14.11
CA SER A 120 -2.85 0.59 -14.78
C SER A 120 -1.69 0.69 -13.79
N LEU A 121 -1.82 1.40 -12.66
CA LEU A 121 -0.77 1.43 -11.62
C LEU A 121 -0.58 0.07 -10.92
N ARG A 122 -1.65 -0.72 -10.80
CA ARG A 122 -1.60 -2.08 -10.24
C ARG A 122 -1.09 -3.09 -11.27
N HIS A 123 -1.47 -2.95 -12.54
CA HIS A 123 -0.93 -3.74 -13.64
C HIS A 123 0.57 -3.45 -13.82
N GLY A 124 0.98 -2.19 -13.79
CA GLY A 124 2.39 -1.81 -13.81
C GLY A 124 3.19 -2.37 -12.63
N ALA A 125 2.58 -2.52 -11.46
CA ALA A 125 3.22 -3.22 -10.33
C ALA A 125 3.47 -4.71 -10.65
N LYS A 126 2.49 -5.36 -11.28
CA LYS A 126 2.59 -6.77 -11.69
C LYS A 126 3.64 -6.97 -12.78
N ASP A 127 3.67 -6.08 -13.77
CA ASP A 127 4.65 -6.13 -14.85
C ASP A 127 6.06 -5.87 -14.30
N TRP A 128 6.21 -4.88 -13.40
CA TRP A 128 7.47 -4.65 -12.69
C TRP A 128 7.94 -5.86 -11.87
N HIS A 129 7.05 -6.52 -11.12
CA HIS A 129 7.41 -7.76 -10.41
C HIS A 129 7.87 -8.86 -11.37
N ARG A 130 7.26 -8.96 -12.56
CA ARG A 130 7.66 -9.92 -13.59
C ARG A 130 9.06 -9.59 -14.12
N ASP A 131 9.31 -8.34 -14.46
CA ASP A 131 10.60 -7.88 -14.98
C ASP A 131 11.72 -8.07 -13.94
N ALA A 132 11.40 -7.85 -12.66
CA ALA A 132 12.30 -8.08 -11.54
C ALA A 132 12.37 -9.56 -11.09
N THR A 133 11.74 -10.48 -11.82
CA THR A 133 11.77 -11.93 -11.56
C THR A 133 11.29 -12.31 -10.15
N VAL A 134 10.34 -11.56 -9.58
CA VAL A 134 9.67 -11.90 -8.33
C VAL A 134 8.85 -13.17 -8.53
N ALA A 135 8.98 -14.15 -7.63
CA ALA A 135 8.22 -15.39 -7.71
C ALA A 135 6.70 -15.11 -7.77
N ASP A 136 5.97 -15.83 -8.63
CA ASP A 136 4.54 -15.57 -8.89
C ASP A 136 3.71 -15.65 -7.60
N ARG A 137 3.99 -16.62 -6.71
CA ARG A 137 3.37 -16.71 -5.39
C ARG A 137 3.58 -15.44 -4.55
N THR A 138 4.82 -14.97 -4.43
CA THR A 138 5.18 -13.76 -3.68
C THR A 138 4.48 -12.53 -4.26
N SER A 139 4.47 -12.39 -5.58
CA SER A 139 3.81 -11.30 -6.30
C SER A 139 2.29 -11.32 -6.07
N ARG A 140 1.65 -12.49 -6.14
CA ARG A 140 0.21 -12.66 -5.83
C ARG A 140 -0.13 -12.30 -4.40
N LEU A 141 0.70 -12.74 -3.45
CA LEU A 141 0.53 -12.42 -2.04
C LEU A 141 0.64 -10.91 -1.83
N GLN A 142 1.68 -10.25 -2.33
CA GLN A 142 1.86 -8.80 -2.22
C GLN A 142 0.69 -8.01 -2.83
N ILE A 143 0.27 -8.37 -4.04
CA ILE A 143 -0.77 -7.67 -4.80
C ILE A 143 -2.18 -8.02 -4.29
N GLY A 144 -2.41 -9.19 -3.72
CA GLY A 144 -3.72 -9.69 -3.32
C GLY A 144 -4.54 -10.22 -4.50
N HIS A 145 -3.91 -11.09 -5.31
CA HIS A 145 -4.56 -11.87 -6.38
C HIS A 145 -4.77 -13.32 -5.91
N SER A 146 -5.83 -13.97 -6.41
CA SER A 146 -6.06 -15.39 -6.15
C SER A 146 -4.91 -16.25 -6.69
N PHE A 147 -4.62 -17.33 -5.97
CA PHE A 147 -3.75 -18.40 -6.44
C PHE A 147 -4.40 -19.12 -7.62
N ARG A 148 -3.59 -19.59 -8.58
CA ARG A 148 -4.13 -20.30 -9.76
C ARG A 148 -4.32 -21.78 -9.50
N ASP A 149 -3.45 -22.37 -8.67
CA ASP A 149 -3.39 -23.82 -8.47
C ASP A 149 -3.60 -24.21 -7.00
N VAL A 150 -4.06 -25.43 -6.77
CA VAL A 150 -4.25 -26.00 -5.42
C VAL A 150 -2.90 -26.14 -4.70
N ASP A 151 -1.82 -26.41 -5.43
CA ASP A 151 -0.45 -26.47 -4.87
C ASP A 151 0.07 -25.10 -4.42
N ASP A 152 -0.32 -24.00 -5.07
CA ASP A 152 -0.01 -22.63 -4.62
C ASP A 152 -0.71 -22.30 -3.29
N SER A 153 -1.83 -22.96 -3.01
CA SER A 153 -2.53 -22.88 -1.73
C SER A 153 -1.89 -23.77 -0.65
N TYR A 154 -1.01 -24.69 -1.04
CA TYR A 154 -0.28 -25.59 -0.14
C TYR A 154 0.90 -24.84 0.49
N GLY A 155 0.59 -24.03 1.52
CA GLY A 155 1.56 -23.25 2.27
C GLY A 155 0.92 -22.14 3.08
N SER A 156 1.70 -21.48 3.94
CA SER A 156 1.24 -20.29 4.67
C SER A 156 0.67 -19.27 3.69
N LYS A 157 -0.52 -18.71 3.95
CA LYS A 157 -1.10 -17.59 3.17
C LYS A 157 -0.40 -16.25 3.46
N ARG A 158 0.76 -16.29 4.10
CA ARG A 158 1.58 -15.12 4.45
C ARG A 158 2.91 -15.17 3.71
N LEU A 159 3.49 -13.99 3.52
CA LEU A 159 4.86 -13.84 3.05
C LEU A 159 5.82 -14.42 4.10
N ARG A 160 6.81 -15.18 3.65
CA ARG A 160 7.93 -15.65 4.48
C ARG A 160 8.96 -14.55 4.63
N GLN A 161 9.84 -14.66 5.62
CA GLN A 161 10.90 -13.67 5.87
C GLN A 161 11.68 -13.30 4.61
N LYS A 162 12.21 -14.32 3.92
CA LYS A 162 12.97 -14.10 2.68
C LYS A 162 12.14 -13.36 1.61
N GLU A 163 10.86 -13.66 1.49
CA GLU A 163 9.99 -12.98 0.53
C GLU A 163 9.78 -11.51 0.91
N ILE A 164 9.76 -11.19 2.21
CA ILE A 164 9.68 -9.82 2.71
C ILE A 164 10.97 -9.08 2.40
N ASP A 165 12.12 -9.67 2.70
CA ASP A 165 13.44 -9.09 2.43
C ASP A 165 13.63 -8.81 0.92
N ASP A 166 13.30 -9.80 0.08
CA ASP A 166 13.42 -9.70 -1.38
C ASP A 166 12.47 -8.62 -1.94
N LEU A 167 11.25 -8.50 -1.41
CA LEU A 167 10.32 -7.44 -1.80
C LEU A 167 10.81 -6.07 -1.32
N ALA A 168 11.24 -5.92 -0.07
CA ALA A 168 11.67 -4.64 0.48
C ALA A 168 12.85 -4.05 -0.30
N SER A 169 13.83 -4.90 -0.65
CA SER A 169 15.04 -4.54 -1.37
C SER A 169 14.93 -4.60 -2.90
N LEU A 170 13.73 -4.83 -3.44
CA LEU A 170 13.49 -4.98 -4.87
C LEU A 170 14.01 -3.78 -5.68
N ALA A 171 14.74 -4.06 -6.76
CA ALA A 171 15.24 -3.04 -7.66
C ALA A 171 14.10 -2.14 -8.19
N LEU A 172 14.30 -0.83 -8.10
CA LEU A 172 13.28 0.15 -8.49
C LEU A 172 12.88 0.03 -9.97
N PRO A 173 11.62 0.34 -10.32
CA PRO A 173 11.18 0.29 -11.70
C PRO A 173 11.95 1.29 -12.56
N GLN A 174 12.37 0.86 -13.75
CA GLN A 174 13.11 1.70 -14.68
C GLN A 174 12.26 2.87 -15.19
N GLY A 175 12.92 4.00 -15.47
CA GLY A 175 12.27 5.18 -16.04
C GLY A 175 11.41 5.98 -15.06
N VAL A 176 11.42 5.65 -13.76
CA VAL A 176 10.71 6.40 -12.72
C VAL A 176 11.70 7.12 -11.83
N ASP A 177 11.60 8.45 -11.79
CA ASP A 177 12.39 9.29 -10.90
C ASP A 177 11.72 9.43 -9.53
N PHE A 178 12.38 8.92 -8.49
CA PHE A 178 11.94 9.06 -7.11
C PHE A 178 12.62 10.23 -6.38
N GLY A 179 13.64 10.85 -6.97
CA GLY A 179 14.46 11.90 -6.38
C GLY A 179 13.66 13.02 -5.68
N PRO A 180 12.60 13.57 -6.30
CA PRO A 180 11.79 14.61 -5.69
C PRO A 180 11.11 14.25 -4.35
N TYR A 181 11.00 12.95 -4.03
CA TYR A 181 10.40 12.45 -2.79
C TYR A 181 11.41 12.06 -1.73
N LEU A 182 12.70 11.92 -2.10
CA LEU A 182 13.75 11.50 -1.20
C LEU A 182 14.18 12.70 -0.36
N ILE A 183 14.02 12.58 0.95
CA ILE A 183 14.46 13.60 1.90
C ILE A 183 15.65 13.13 2.74
N ARG A 184 16.13 11.91 2.46
CA ARG A 184 17.24 11.24 3.15
C ARG A 184 18.06 10.41 2.16
N GLU A 185 19.36 10.33 2.42
CA GLU A 185 20.26 9.44 1.69
C GLU A 185 20.04 7.99 2.12
N GLU A 186 20.09 7.71 3.42
CA GLU A 186 19.90 6.38 3.98
C GLU A 186 18.45 6.14 4.46
N PRO A 187 17.92 4.91 4.34
CA PRO A 187 16.60 4.57 4.85
C PRO A 187 16.58 4.60 6.38
N LEU A 188 15.46 5.08 6.94
CA LEU A 188 15.18 4.89 8.36
C LEU A 188 15.13 3.40 8.69
N LYS A 189 15.68 3.02 9.85
CA LYS A 189 15.68 1.63 10.34
C LYS A 189 14.41 1.26 11.11
N ASP A 190 13.67 2.26 11.58
CA ASP A 190 12.43 2.10 12.33
C ASP A 190 11.54 3.34 12.16
N LEU A 191 10.26 3.21 12.48
CA LEU A 191 9.32 4.33 12.54
C LEU A 191 9.66 5.23 13.75
N PRO A 192 9.73 6.57 13.59
CA PRO A 192 9.97 7.48 14.69
C PRO A 192 8.70 7.68 15.56
N ARG A 193 8.06 6.58 16.01
CA ARG A 193 6.74 6.59 16.65
C ARG A 193 6.71 7.58 17.82
N LYS A 194 5.75 8.51 17.78
CA LYS A 194 5.42 9.32 18.95
C LYS A 194 4.78 8.44 20.01
N ARG A 195 5.25 8.55 21.25
CA ARG A 195 4.51 8.04 22.41
C ARG A 195 3.28 8.92 22.61
N TRP A 196 2.13 8.43 22.18
CA TRP A 196 0.84 9.01 22.53
C TRP A 196 0.65 8.80 24.05
N ARG A 197 0.51 9.90 24.80
CA ARG A 197 0.19 9.89 26.23
C ARG A 197 -1.32 9.85 26.41
#